data_AF-A0A9D7P3Y8-F1
#
_entry.id   AF-A0A9D7P3Y8-F1
#
_cell.length_a   1.000
_cell.length_b   1.000
_cell.length_c   1.000
_cell.angle_alpha   90.00
_cell.angle_beta   90.00
_cell.angle_gamma   90.00
#
_symmetry.space_group_name_H-M   'P 1'
#
loop_
_entity.id
_entity.type
_entity.pdbx_description
1 polymer ?
#
loop_
_entity_poly.entity_id
_entity_poly.type
_entity_poly.pdbx_seq_one_letter_code
_entity_poly.pdbx_strand_id
1 'polypeptide(L)'
;MAKKTGYGRLALFSAGGTLTADKKEMKWTGLDQAAWDQDKFFNRCAGLPCTGVDLEKKTYTAFSLDCYTCHGNADIEHNKDSALMLLSKKKRNDAKVITSLCAQCHLREGKSRSTGLPYPNNFIAGDNLFQDFEVDFSKADDANLNPGDRHIYRNVRDVVLKGDESITCLNCHQVHGNATLRHRRILRVPICSECHAADSFKNAVKYQVHSPVCEY
;
A
#
# COMPACT_ATOMS: atom_id res chain seq x y z
N MET A 1 -20.59 -6.83 14.67
CA MET A 1 -21.68 -6.11 13.98
C MET A 1 -21.10 -5.30 12.83
N ALA A 2 -21.14 -5.81 11.60
CA ALA A 2 -20.93 -4.99 10.40
C ALA A 2 -22.19 -4.13 10.23
N LYS A 3 -22.12 -2.85 10.62
CA LYS A 3 -23.27 -1.95 10.52
C LYS A 3 -23.60 -1.71 9.04
N LYS A 4 -24.88 -1.90 8.75
CA LYS A 4 -25.63 -1.53 7.55
C LYS A 4 -25.22 -0.14 7.01
N THR A 5 -25.36 0.00 5.69
CA THR A 5 -25.23 1.18 4.82
C THR A 5 -23.82 1.54 4.34
N GLY A 6 -23.31 0.72 3.42
CA GLY A 6 -22.88 1.17 2.09
C GLY A 6 -21.78 2.21 1.99
N TYR A 7 -20.53 1.80 2.23
CA TYR A 7 -19.38 2.33 1.48
C TYR A 7 -18.44 1.18 1.13
N GLY A 8 -18.42 0.82 -0.15
CA GLY A 8 -17.61 -0.23 -0.75
C GLY A 8 -17.92 -0.23 -2.24
N ARG A 9 -16.91 0.01 -3.09
CA ARG A 9 -17.11 0.11 -4.54
C ARG A 9 -17.66 -1.19 -5.10
N LEU A 10 -18.49 -1.06 -6.13
CA LEU A 10 -19.42 -2.03 -6.72
C LEU A 10 -18.81 -3.37 -7.18
N ALA A 11 -17.48 -3.53 -7.20
CA ALA A 11 -16.82 -4.75 -7.70
C ALA A 11 -16.71 -5.90 -6.67
N LEU A 12 -17.01 -5.63 -5.39
CA LEU A 12 -17.12 -6.65 -4.32
C LEU A 12 -18.56 -7.06 -4.04
N PHE A 13 -19.50 -6.44 -4.76
CA PHE A 13 -20.87 -6.88 -4.84
C PHE A 13 -21.03 -7.78 -6.07
N SER A 14 -21.82 -8.84 -5.96
CA SER A 14 -22.26 -9.63 -7.13
C SER A 14 -23.07 -8.79 -8.14
N ALA A 15 -23.53 -7.60 -7.72
CA ALA A 15 -24.10 -6.60 -8.59
C ALA A 15 -23.02 -5.72 -9.24
N GLY A 16 -23.00 -5.65 -10.56
CA GLY A 16 -22.06 -4.86 -11.35
C GLY A 16 -22.76 -3.75 -12.13
N GLY A 17 -22.00 -2.72 -12.51
CA GLY A 17 -22.44 -1.66 -13.40
C GLY A 17 -21.52 -1.57 -14.61
N THR A 18 -22.07 -1.62 -15.82
CA THR A 18 -21.33 -1.33 -17.05
C THR A 18 -21.85 -0.02 -17.64
N LEU A 19 -20.96 0.90 -17.98
CA LEU A 19 -21.35 2.08 -18.74
C LEU A 19 -21.85 1.65 -20.12
N THR A 20 -22.95 2.25 -20.55
CA THR A 20 -23.43 2.15 -21.92
C THR A 20 -22.36 2.64 -22.91
N ALA A 21 -22.45 2.22 -24.17
CA ALA A 21 -21.45 2.56 -25.18
C ALA A 21 -21.25 4.08 -25.37
N ASP A 22 -22.30 4.86 -25.10
CA ASP A 22 -22.27 6.33 -25.14
C ASP A 22 -21.81 6.99 -23.83
N LYS A 23 -21.49 6.20 -22.81
CA LYS A 23 -21.02 6.61 -21.47
C LYS A 23 -21.98 7.53 -20.70
N LYS A 24 -23.26 7.57 -21.07
CA LYS A 24 -24.25 8.44 -20.41
C LYS A 24 -25.03 7.74 -19.31
N GLU A 25 -25.16 6.43 -19.40
CA GLU A 25 -25.96 5.64 -18.46
C GLU A 25 -25.15 4.45 -17.93
N MET A 26 -25.49 4.02 -16.72
CA MET A 26 -24.92 2.82 -16.11
C MET A 26 -25.96 1.72 -16.14
N LYS A 27 -25.71 0.67 -16.91
CA LYS A 27 -26.54 -0.52 -16.91
C LYS A 27 -26.12 -1.40 -15.73
N TRP A 28 -27.04 -1.58 -14.79
CA TRP A 28 -26.83 -2.42 -13.63
C TRP A 28 -27.27 -3.85 -13.89
N THR A 29 -26.48 -4.82 -13.44
CA THR A 29 -26.77 -6.25 -13.53
C THR A 29 -26.65 -6.88 -12.15
N GLY A 30 -27.50 -7.86 -11.83
CA GLY A 30 -27.41 -8.63 -10.57
C GLY A 30 -27.81 -7.87 -9.31
N LEU A 31 -28.57 -6.77 -9.43
CA LEU A 31 -29.07 -5.99 -8.28
C LEU A 31 -29.97 -6.80 -7.34
N ASP A 32 -30.76 -7.70 -7.91
CA ASP A 32 -31.67 -8.61 -7.24
C ASP A 32 -30.96 -9.72 -6.44
N GLN A 33 -29.69 -10.00 -6.78
CA GLN A 33 -28.85 -10.99 -6.11
C GLN A 33 -27.61 -10.34 -5.47
N ALA A 34 -27.65 -9.02 -5.24
CA ALA A 34 -26.53 -8.26 -4.71
C ALA A 34 -26.07 -8.81 -3.36
N ALA A 35 -24.89 -9.40 -3.33
CA ALA A 35 -24.26 -9.99 -2.18
C ALA A 35 -22.80 -9.58 -2.13
N TRP A 36 -22.29 -9.38 -0.92
CA TRP A 36 -20.89 -9.11 -0.69
C TRP A 36 -20.08 -10.41 -0.78
N ASP A 37 -19.07 -10.44 -1.64
CA ASP A 37 -18.15 -11.57 -1.74
C ASP A 37 -17.03 -11.41 -0.70
N GLN A 38 -17.30 -11.94 0.50
CA GLN A 38 -16.35 -11.90 1.61
C GLN A 38 -15.05 -12.63 1.27
N ASP A 39 -15.12 -13.75 0.56
CA ASP A 39 -13.95 -14.56 0.25
C ASP A 39 -13.06 -13.87 -0.77
N LYS A 40 -13.63 -13.30 -1.82
CA LYS A 40 -12.88 -12.47 -2.77
C LYS A 40 -12.23 -11.28 -2.07
N PHE A 41 -12.94 -10.63 -1.15
CA PHE A 41 -12.38 -9.51 -0.40
C PHE A 41 -11.18 -9.92 0.46
N PHE A 42 -11.33 -10.94 1.31
CA PHE A 42 -10.23 -11.37 2.18
C PHE A 42 -9.11 -12.05 1.39
N ASN A 43 -9.38 -12.80 0.34
CA ASN A 43 -8.30 -13.48 -0.38
C ASN A 43 -7.49 -12.56 -1.31
N ARG A 44 -7.93 -11.31 -1.56
CA ARG A 44 -7.29 -10.43 -2.55
C ARG A 44 -7.07 -9.00 -2.08
N CYS A 45 -7.97 -8.47 -1.26
CA CYS A 45 -8.10 -7.04 -1.08
C CYS A 45 -7.79 -6.60 0.35
N ALA A 46 -8.24 -7.36 1.36
CA ALA A 46 -8.35 -6.89 2.73
C ALA A 46 -7.05 -6.32 3.32
N GLY A 47 -5.87 -6.82 2.94
CA GLY A 47 -4.60 -6.31 3.47
C GLY A 47 -4.21 -4.88 3.07
N LEU A 48 -4.87 -4.28 2.07
CA LEU A 48 -4.53 -2.94 1.58
C LEU A 48 -5.41 -1.82 2.16
N PRO A 49 -6.75 -1.97 2.25
CA PRO A 49 -7.62 -0.92 2.78
C PRO A 49 -7.99 -1.12 4.25
N CYS A 50 -7.67 -2.25 4.88
CA CYS A 50 -8.06 -2.53 6.26
C CYS A 50 -6.88 -2.53 7.22
N THR A 51 -7.18 -2.21 8.48
CA THR A 51 -6.27 -2.46 9.60
C THR A 51 -6.68 -3.74 10.32
N GLY A 52 -5.69 -4.48 10.84
CA GLY A 52 -5.90 -5.58 11.79
C GLY A 52 -6.67 -6.74 11.18
N VAL A 53 -6.29 -7.15 9.97
CA VAL A 53 -6.91 -8.25 9.24
C VAL A 53 -6.57 -9.58 9.93
N ASP A 54 -7.61 -10.32 10.33
CA ASP A 54 -7.54 -11.71 10.81
C ASP A 54 -8.10 -12.60 9.70
N LEU A 55 -7.22 -13.38 9.06
CA LEU A 55 -7.56 -14.22 7.91
C LEU A 55 -8.34 -15.46 8.28
N GLU A 56 -8.09 -16.02 9.46
CA GLU A 56 -8.79 -17.21 9.93
C GLU A 56 -10.25 -16.90 10.20
N LYS A 57 -10.51 -15.75 10.84
CA LYS A 57 -11.86 -15.30 11.16
C LYS A 57 -12.50 -14.49 10.04
N LYS A 58 -11.71 -14.08 9.03
CA LYS A 58 -12.12 -13.14 7.97
C LYS A 58 -12.77 -11.89 8.58
N THR A 59 -12.04 -11.26 9.49
CA THR A 59 -12.44 -10.02 10.17
C THR A 59 -11.33 -8.97 10.07
N TYR A 60 -11.68 -7.71 10.33
CA TYR A 60 -10.73 -6.60 10.45
C TYR A 60 -11.17 -5.66 11.57
N THR A 61 -10.25 -4.86 12.11
CA THR A 61 -10.56 -3.88 13.17
C THR A 61 -11.13 -2.59 12.62
N ALA A 62 -10.64 -2.14 11.46
CA ALA A 62 -11.12 -0.94 10.78
C ALA A 62 -11.09 -1.09 9.26
N PHE A 63 -12.10 -0.52 8.58
CA PHE A 63 -12.11 -0.33 7.13
C PHE A 63 -11.50 1.03 6.79
N SER A 64 -10.19 1.11 6.98
CA SER A 64 -9.26 2.17 6.57
C SER A 64 -7.90 1.85 7.21
N LEU A 65 -6.84 2.50 6.72
CA LEU A 65 -5.55 2.50 7.39
C LEU A 65 -5.62 3.45 8.59
N ASP A 66 -5.49 2.90 9.80
CA ASP A 66 -5.46 3.68 11.03
C ASP A 66 -4.02 3.94 11.52
N CYS A 67 -3.90 4.55 12.70
CA CYS A 67 -2.62 4.85 13.33
C CYS A 67 -1.71 3.61 13.49
N TYR A 68 -2.28 2.45 13.83
CA TYR A 68 -1.54 1.22 14.13
C TYR A 68 -0.89 0.62 12.87
N THR A 69 -1.46 0.87 11.69
CA THR A 69 -0.86 0.41 10.41
C THR A 69 0.57 0.92 10.23
N CYS A 70 0.86 2.15 10.66
CA CYS A 70 2.17 2.79 10.49
C CYS A 70 2.96 2.89 11.80
N HIS A 71 2.28 3.06 12.94
CA HIS A 71 2.92 3.27 14.23
C HIS A 71 3.02 1.99 15.08
N GLY A 72 2.33 0.92 14.68
CA GLY A 72 2.33 -0.35 15.40
C GLY A 72 1.67 -0.26 16.75
N ASN A 73 1.99 -1.21 17.62
CA ASN A 73 1.55 -1.19 19.00
C ASN A 73 2.27 -0.06 19.74
N ALA A 74 1.52 0.97 20.10
CA ALA A 74 2.02 2.08 20.89
C ALA A 74 2.40 1.60 22.30
N ASP A 75 3.60 1.94 22.75
CA ASP A 75 3.97 1.81 24.16
C ASP A 75 2.99 2.64 25.00
N ILE A 76 2.45 2.09 26.10
CA ILE A 76 1.47 2.80 26.92
C ILE A 76 2.03 4.10 27.53
N GLU A 77 3.34 4.18 27.72
CA GLU A 77 4.05 5.32 28.28
C GLU A 77 4.43 6.37 27.21
N HIS A 78 4.05 6.18 25.94
CA HIS A 78 4.36 7.12 24.87
C HIS A 78 3.76 8.52 25.08
N ASN A 79 2.73 8.63 25.91
CA ASN A 79 2.13 9.90 26.32
C ASN A 79 3.08 10.74 27.18
N LYS A 80 4.01 10.10 27.91
CA LYS A 80 5.07 10.76 28.70
C LYS A 80 6.32 10.96 27.87
N ASP A 81 6.65 10.00 27.01
CA ASP A 81 7.74 10.14 26.04
C ASP A 81 7.38 9.65 24.64
N SER A 82 7.11 10.60 23.75
CA SER A 82 6.86 10.34 22.34
C SER A 82 8.00 9.61 21.60
N ALA A 83 9.23 9.56 22.13
CA ALA A 83 10.33 8.80 21.51
C ALA A 83 10.07 7.28 21.53
N LEU A 84 9.17 6.81 22.39
CA LEU A 84 8.73 5.41 22.44
C LEU A 84 7.89 5.02 21.21
N MET A 85 7.32 5.99 20.48
CA MET A 85 6.57 5.72 19.26
C MET A 85 7.47 5.44 18.07
N LEU A 86 7.10 4.41 17.28
CA LEU A 86 7.64 4.21 15.95
C LEU A 86 7.36 5.45 15.07
N LEU A 87 8.33 5.82 14.24
CA LEU A 87 8.30 7.05 13.41
C LEU A 87 8.24 8.38 14.20
N SER A 88 8.51 8.36 15.51
CA SER A 88 8.67 9.59 16.27
C SER A 88 9.81 10.44 15.71
N LYS A 89 9.63 11.76 15.64
CA LYS A 89 10.70 12.70 15.26
C LYS A 89 11.89 12.67 16.24
N LYS A 90 11.67 12.20 17.46
CA LYS A 90 12.71 12.04 18.50
C LYS A 90 13.50 10.73 18.38
N LYS A 91 13.09 9.83 17.48
CA LYS A 91 13.69 8.51 17.28
C LYS A 91 14.16 8.38 15.83
N ARG A 92 15.44 8.04 15.63
CA ARG A 92 15.90 7.55 14.33
C ARG A 92 15.37 6.13 14.15
N ASN A 93 14.64 5.90 13.07
CA ASN A 93 14.12 4.58 12.73
C ASN A 93 15.00 3.98 11.62
N ASP A 94 15.16 2.66 11.68
CA ASP A 94 15.88 1.89 10.66
C ASP A 94 15.19 2.03 9.29
N ALA A 95 15.99 2.14 8.23
CA ALA A 95 15.48 2.33 6.87
C ALA A 95 14.62 1.14 6.40
N LYS A 96 14.99 -0.10 6.78
CA LYS A 96 14.20 -1.30 6.47
C LYS A 96 12.88 -1.30 7.21
N VAL A 97 12.83 -0.80 8.44
CA VAL A 97 11.57 -0.64 9.18
C VAL A 97 10.68 0.36 8.45
N ILE A 98 11.16 1.57 8.15
CA ILE A 98 10.38 2.59 7.41
C ILE A 98 9.89 2.03 6.07
N THR A 99 10.76 1.35 5.35
CA THR A 99 10.46 0.77 4.03
C THR A 99 9.41 -0.34 4.13
N SER A 100 9.49 -1.19 5.16
CA SER A 100 8.51 -2.25 5.44
C SER A 100 7.10 -1.68 5.63
N LEU A 101 6.98 -0.56 6.34
CA LEU A 101 5.68 0.10 6.57
C LEU A 101 4.99 0.53 5.28
N CYS A 102 5.74 1.01 4.30
CA CYS A 102 5.18 1.41 3.01
C CYS A 102 4.99 0.21 2.09
N ALA A 103 5.97 -0.70 2.06
CA ALA A 103 5.98 -1.87 1.21
C ALA A 103 4.83 -2.84 1.52
N GLN A 104 4.32 -2.88 2.76
CA GLN A 104 3.19 -3.75 3.13
C GLN A 104 1.96 -3.55 2.22
N CYS A 105 1.79 -2.33 1.68
CA CYS A 105 0.71 -2.00 0.75
C CYS A 105 1.19 -1.65 -0.66
N HIS A 106 2.33 -0.95 -0.76
CA HIS A 106 2.79 -0.39 -2.02
C HIS A 106 3.65 -1.36 -2.85
N LEU A 107 4.24 -2.39 -2.24
CA LEU A 107 5.03 -3.38 -2.95
C LEU A 107 4.12 -4.49 -3.51
N ARG A 108 3.38 -4.11 -4.54
CA ARG A 108 2.36 -4.93 -5.19
C ARG A 108 2.98 -6.11 -5.92
N GLU A 109 2.22 -7.18 -6.13
CA GLU A 109 2.65 -8.45 -6.73
C GLU A 109 3.60 -9.29 -5.85
N GLY A 110 3.80 -8.87 -4.60
CA GLY A 110 4.33 -9.73 -3.55
C GLY A 110 3.30 -10.75 -3.05
N LYS A 111 3.78 -11.75 -2.31
CA LYS A 111 2.97 -12.84 -1.77
C LYS A 111 3.44 -13.23 -0.37
N SER A 112 2.51 -13.37 0.57
CA SER A 112 2.80 -13.96 1.88
C SER A 112 3.19 -15.43 1.72
N ARG A 113 4.33 -15.86 2.27
CA ARG A 113 4.75 -17.26 2.26
C ARG A 113 3.81 -18.15 3.05
N SER A 114 3.38 -17.69 4.21
CA SER A 114 2.53 -18.45 5.13
C SER A 114 1.11 -18.69 4.61
N THR A 115 0.56 -17.77 3.82
CA THR A 115 -0.85 -17.84 3.38
C THR A 115 -1.03 -17.92 1.88
N GLY A 116 -0.01 -17.53 1.12
CA GLY A 116 -0.08 -17.37 -0.31
C GLY A 116 -0.93 -16.18 -0.80
N LEU A 117 -1.37 -15.31 0.10
CA LEU A 117 -2.16 -14.14 -0.26
C LEU A 117 -1.29 -13.00 -0.83
N PRO A 118 -1.87 -12.08 -1.64
CA PRO A 118 -1.13 -11.02 -2.31
C PRO A 118 -0.79 -9.82 -1.40
N TYR A 119 -0.83 -10.02 -0.09
CA TYR A 119 -0.51 -9.03 0.93
C TYR A 119 0.07 -9.73 2.17
N PRO A 120 0.72 -9.00 3.08
CA PRO A 120 1.42 -9.60 4.22
C PRO A 120 0.45 -10.22 5.22
N ASN A 121 0.82 -11.37 5.78
CA ASN A 121 0.06 -11.99 6.85
C ASN A 121 0.62 -11.56 8.22
N ASN A 122 -0.23 -10.99 9.08
CA ASN A 122 0.12 -10.60 10.46
C ASN A 122 1.36 -9.69 10.59
N PHE A 123 1.66 -8.86 9.58
CA PHE A 123 2.72 -7.87 9.71
C PHE A 123 2.32 -6.79 10.72
N ILE A 124 3.16 -6.56 11.73
CA ILE A 124 3.01 -5.47 12.68
C ILE A 124 4.07 -4.42 12.40
N ALA A 125 3.66 -3.15 12.35
CA ALA A 125 4.57 -2.04 12.14
C ALA A 125 5.68 -2.03 13.21
N GLY A 126 6.93 -2.08 12.74
CA GLY A 126 8.12 -2.26 13.58
C GLY A 126 8.85 -3.58 13.30
N ASP A 127 8.14 -4.58 12.76
CA ASP A 127 8.71 -5.88 12.39
C ASP A 127 9.42 -5.84 11.03
N ASN A 128 10.01 -6.97 10.65
CA ASN A 128 10.59 -7.18 9.33
C ASN A 128 9.55 -7.83 8.40
N LEU A 129 8.95 -7.02 7.52
CA LEU A 129 7.97 -7.44 6.53
C LEU A 129 8.42 -8.66 5.70
N PHE A 130 9.71 -8.69 5.33
CA PHE A 130 10.26 -9.67 4.39
C PHE A 130 10.58 -11.01 5.04
N GLN A 131 10.26 -11.21 6.33
CA GLN A 131 10.28 -12.53 6.95
C GLN A 131 9.21 -13.45 6.34
N ASP A 132 8.03 -12.93 6.05
CA ASP A 132 6.94 -13.68 5.42
C ASP A 132 6.60 -13.19 4.01
N PHE A 133 6.71 -11.88 3.74
CA PHE A 133 6.31 -11.32 2.46
C PHE A 133 7.41 -11.48 1.40
N GLU A 134 7.13 -12.30 0.40
CA GLU A 134 8.03 -12.60 -0.71
C GLU A 134 7.76 -11.74 -1.93
N VAL A 135 8.84 -11.24 -2.54
CA VAL A 135 8.77 -10.32 -3.66
C VAL A 135 9.91 -10.62 -4.63
N ASP A 136 9.59 -10.59 -5.93
CA ASP A 136 10.57 -10.66 -6.99
C ASP A 136 11.23 -9.29 -7.21
N PHE A 137 12.40 -9.09 -6.60
CA PHE A 137 13.13 -7.84 -6.70
C PHE A 137 13.73 -7.55 -8.09
N SER A 138 13.73 -8.52 -9.02
CA SER A 138 14.18 -8.27 -10.39
C SER A 138 13.27 -7.28 -11.13
N LYS A 139 12.01 -7.16 -10.70
CA LYS A 139 11.03 -6.17 -11.21
C LYS A 139 11.46 -4.72 -11.00
N ALA A 140 12.43 -4.45 -10.12
CA ALA A 140 13.02 -3.13 -9.97
C ALA A 140 13.71 -2.65 -11.26
N ASP A 141 14.11 -3.57 -12.15
CA ASP A 141 14.78 -3.27 -13.41
C ASP A 141 13.87 -3.52 -14.64
N ASP A 142 12.60 -3.89 -14.44
CA ASP A 142 11.66 -4.11 -15.54
C ASP A 142 11.12 -2.78 -16.09
N ALA A 143 11.62 -2.37 -17.26
CA ALA A 143 11.22 -1.14 -17.93
C ALA A 143 9.73 -1.11 -18.33
N ASN A 144 9.07 -2.27 -18.46
CA ASN A 144 7.65 -2.36 -18.80
C ASN A 144 6.75 -2.23 -17.56
N LEU A 145 7.30 -2.36 -16.36
CA LEU A 145 6.56 -2.15 -15.13
C LEU A 145 6.09 -0.70 -15.04
N ASN A 146 4.86 -0.51 -14.56
CA ASN A 146 4.29 0.79 -14.28
C ASN A 146 5.31 1.65 -13.49
N PRO A 147 5.68 2.86 -13.96
CA PRO A 147 6.74 3.66 -13.33
C PRO A 147 6.52 3.94 -11.84
N GLY A 148 5.25 4.05 -11.43
CA GLY A 148 4.87 4.16 -10.02
C GLY A 148 5.30 2.94 -9.21
N ASP A 149 5.10 1.72 -9.71
CA ASP A 149 5.53 0.49 -9.05
C ASP A 149 7.02 0.30 -9.10
N ARG A 150 7.63 0.57 -10.25
CA ARG A 150 9.07 0.37 -10.44
C ARG A 150 9.91 1.18 -9.46
N HIS A 151 9.52 2.42 -9.15
CA HIS A 151 10.22 3.20 -8.12
C HIS A 151 10.09 2.57 -6.73
N ILE A 152 8.95 1.95 -6.40
CA ILE A 152 8.73 1.29 -5.12
C ILE A 152 9.66 0.07 -5.06
N TYR A 153 9.62 -0.77 -6.08
CA TYR A 153 10.51 -1.93 -6.21
C TYR A 153 11.98 -1.55 -6.09
N ARG A 154 12.42 -0.48 -6.77
CA ARG A 154 13.80 0.00 -6.70
C ARG A 154 14.20 0.46 -5.31
N ASN A 155 13.39 1.32 -4.67
CA ASN A 155 13.68 1.79 -3.32
C ASN A 155 13.73 0.63 -2.33
N VAL A 156 12.73 -0.26 -2.38
CA VAL A 156 12.68 -1.41 -1.47
C VAL A 156 13.87 -2.33 -1.69
N ARG A 157 14.19 -2.70 -2.94
CA ARG A 157 15.35 -3.53 -3.25
C ARG A 157 16.64 -2.93 -2.70
N ASP A 158 16.85 -1.64 -2.94
CA ASP A 158 18.09 -0.96 -2.56
C ASP A 158 18.22 -0.90 -1.01
N VAL A 159 17.13 -0.66 -0.28
CA VAL A 159 17.12 -0.71 1.19
C VAL A 159 17.29 -2.14 1.73
N VAL A 160 16.52 -3.10 1.20
CA VAL A 160 16.40 -4.45 1.79
C VAL A 160 17.59 -5.32 1.42
N LEU A 161 17.97 -5.35 0.14
CA LEU A 161 19.03 -6.23 -0.37
C LEU A 161 20.41 -5.55 -0.34
N LYS A 162 20.49 -4.23 -0.58
CA LYS A 162 21.77 -3.52 -0.66
C LYS A 162 22.12 -2.75 0.62
N GLY A 163 21.17 -2.62 1.55
CA GLY A 163 21.39 -1.90 2.82
C GLY A 163 21.52 -0.38 2.64
N ASP A 164 20.96 0.20 1.57
CA ASP A 164 20.99 1.64 1.36
C ASP A 164 20.04 2.34 2.34
N GLU A 165 20.60 3.10 3.28
CA GLU A 165 19.83 3.89 4.26
C GLU A 165 19.62 5.36 3.85
N SER A 166 20.17 5.79 2.71
CA SER A 166 20.22 7.21 2.34
C SER A 166 18.85 7.79 1.97
N ILE A 167 17.96 6.96 1.39
CA ILE A 167 16.66 7.35 0.89
C ILE A 167 15.61 6.33 1.30
N THR A 168 14.64 6.79 2.09
CA THR A 168 13.40 6.05 2.40
C THR A 168 12.20 6.73 1.76
N CYS A 169 11.05 6.08 1.82
CA CYS A 169 9.79 6.62 1.34
C CYS A 169 9.47 8.00 1.95
N LEU A 170 9.83 8.24 3.22
CA LEU A 170 9.53 9.48 3.96
C LEU A 170 10.46 10.66 3.60
N ASN A 171 11.55 10.42 2.88
CA ASN A 171 12.37 11.50 2.31
C ASN A 171 11.60 12.25 1.21
N CYS A 172 10.71 11.54 0.51
CA CYS A 172 9.93 12.03 -0.61
C CYS A 172 8.44 12.19 -0.27
N HIS A 173 7.81 11.33 0.54
CA HIS A 173 6.37 11.38 0.82
C HIS A 173 6.03 12.04 2.16
N GLN A 174 4.83 12.61 2.25
CA GLN A 174 4.27 13.18 3.48
C GLN A 174 2.92 12.52 3.80
N VAL A 175 2.84 11.78 4.91
CA VAL A 175 1.69 10.92 5.25
C VAL A 175 0.61 11.63 6.08
N HIS A 176 0.96 12.74 6.76
CA HIS A 176 0.01 13.56 7.56
C HIS A 176 -0.16 14.99 7.02
N GLY A 177 0.35 15.27 5.81
CA GLY A 177 0.09 16.54 5.14
C GLY A 177 -1.18 16.37 4.33
N ASN A 178 -2.20 17.17 4.58
CA ASN A 178 -3.43 17.23 3.77
C ASN A 178 -3.11 17.79 2.37
N ALA A 179 -2.23 17.15 1.62
CA ALA A 179 -1.71 17.59 0.34
C ALA A 179 -1.64 16.40 -0.61
N THR A 180 -2.17 16.59 -1.81
CA THR A 180 -2.01 15.67 -2.94
C THR A 180 -0.62 15.77 -3.59
N LEU A 181 0.30 16.52 -2.96
CA LEU A 181 1.67 16.66 -3.40
C LEU A 181 2.33 15.29 -3.41
N ARG A 182 2.65 14.84 -4.63
CA ARG A 182 3.33 13.55 -4.86
C ARG A 182 4.68 13.47 -4.14
N HIS A 183 5.32 14.63 -3.91
CA HIS A 183 6.61 14.73 -3.24
C HIS A 183 6.67 15.94 -2.29
N ARG A 184 7.28 15.74 -1.12
CA ARG A 184 7.70 16.75 -0.14
C ARG A 184 9.00 17.45 -0.57
N ARG A 185 9.91 16.71 -1.22
CA ARG A 185 11.22 17.18 -1.69
C ARG A 185 11.58 16.50 -3.00
N ILE A 186 12.21 17.23 -3.92
CA ILE A 186 12.81 16.66 -5.13
C ILE A 186 14.31 16.56 -4.89
N LEU A 187 14.78 15.36 -4.56
CA LEU A 187 16.21 15.05 -4.44
C LEU A 187 16.70 14.69 -5.85
N ARG A 188 17.71 15.35 -6.40
CA ARG A 188 18.24 14.99 -7.74
C ARG A 188 19.10 13.72 -7.65
N VAL A 189 18.45 12.58 -7.44
CA VAL A 189 19.09 11.27 -7.24
C VAL A 189 18.53 10.24 -8.23
N PRO A 190 19.25 9.12 -8.51
CA PRO A 190 18.94 8.24 -9.64
C PRO A 190 17.48 7.73 -9.69
N ILE A 191 16.88 7.45 -8.53
CA ILE A 191 15.48 6.97 -8.43
C ILE A 191 14.45 7.95 -9.01
N CYS A 192 14.75 9.24 -9.09
CA CYS A 192 13.83 10.21 -9.65
C CYS A 192 13.69 10.04 -11.17
N SER A 193 14.69 9.45 -11.81
CA SER A 193 14.69 9.16 -13.25
C SER A 193 13.68 8.07 -13.63
N GLU A 194 13.11 7.37 -12.65
CA GLU A 194 12.01 6.43 -12.90
C GLU A 194 10.76 7.12 -13.44
N CYS A 195 10.53 8.34 -12.96
CA CYS A 195 9.35 9.13 -13.30
C CYS A 195 9.71 10.43 -14.02
N HIS A 196 10.97 10.85 -14.07
CA HIS A 196 11.41 12.09 -14.70
C HIS A 196 12.46 11.82 -15.77
N ALA A 197 12.41 12.56 -16.87
CA ALA A 197 13.48 12.52 -17.87
C ALA A 197 14.78 13.12 -17.29
N ALA A 198 15.93 12.55 -17.66
CA ALA A 198 17.24 12.92 -17.11
C ALA A 198 17.62 14.40 -17.36
N ASP A 199 17.05 15.01 -18.40
CA ASP A 199 17.26 16.38 -18.84
C ASP A 199 16.26 17.39 -18.24
N SER A 200 15.12 16.92 -17.69
CA SER A 200 14.09 17.79 -17.14
C SER A 200 13.18 17.11 -16.11
N PHE A 201 13.21 17.63 -14.87
CA PHE A 201 12.24 17.27 -13.83
C PHE A 201 10.85 17.89 -14.03
N LYS A 202 10.64 18.70 -15.08
CA LYS A 202 9.33 19.31 -15.37
C LYS A 202 8.35 18.33 -16.01
N ASN A 203 8.87 17.31 -16.70
CA ASN A 203 8.06 16.34 -17.42
C ASN A 203 8.07 15.01 -16.68
N ALA A 204 6.95 14.68 -16.05
CA ALA A 204 6.76 13.39 -15.41
C ALA A 204 6.17 12.37 -16.38
N VAL A 205 6.69 11.14 -16.35
CA VAL A 205 6.11 10.00 -17.06
C VAL A 205 4.73 9.70 -16.46
N LYS A 206 3.73 9.50 -17.32
CA LYS A 206 2.39 9.08 -16.87
C LYS A 206 2.46 7.64 -16.33
N TYR A 207 1.77 7.39 -15.23
CA TYR A 207 1.69 6.08 -14.60
C TYR A 207 0.28 5.82 -14.06
N GLN A 208 -0.06 4.56 -13.85
CA GLN A 208 -1.35 4.12 -13.34
C GLN A 208 -1.35 4.05 -11.81
N VAL A 209 -2.44 4.50 -11.19
CA VAL A 209 -2.60 4.55 -9.71
C VAL A 209 -3.56 3.46 -9.20
N HIS A 210 -4.16 2.66 -10.08
CA HIS A 210 -5.04 1.56 -9.70
C HIS A 210 -4.27 0.24 -9.53
N SER A 211 -4.80 -0.67 -8.72
CA SER A 211 -4.23 -2.01 -8.49
C SER A 211 -5.09 -3.07 -9.15
N PRO A 212 -4.54 -3.91 -10.05
CA PRO A 212 -5.31 -4.97 -10.68
C PRO A 212 -5.65 -6.12 -9.71
N VAL A 213 -4.90 -6.28 -8.61
CA VAL A 213 -5.07 -7.37 -7.63
C VAL A 213 -6.48 -7.41 -7.08
N CYS A 214 -7.02 -6.22 -6.85
CA CYS A 214 -8.31 -5.97 -6.24
C CYS A 214 -9.46 -5.89 -7.26
N GLU A 215 -9.14 -5.77 -8.55
CA GLU A 215 -10.10 -5.54 -9.65
C GLU A 215 -11.04 -4.33 -9.40
N TYR A 216 -10.56 -3.30 -8.67
CA TYR A 216 -11.32 -2.06 -8.38
C TYR A 216 -10.46 -0.78 -8.37
#